data_AF-A0A357NBV2-F1
#
_entry.id   AF-A0A357NBV2-F1
#
_cell.length_a   1.000
_cell.length_b   1.000
_cell.length_c   1.000
_cell.angle_alpha   90.00
_cell.angle_beta   90.00
_cell.angle_gamma   90.00
#
_symmetry.space_group_name_H-M   'P 1'
#
loop_
_entity.id
_entity.type
_entity.pdbx_description
1 polymer ?
#
loop_
_entity_poly.entity_id
_entity_poly.type
_entity_poly.pdbx_seq_one_letter_code
_entity_poly.pdbx_strand_id
1 'polypeptide(L)'
;MAENAVVSMDQYRNGRYNLLVPTSQVQQISPFHKMRVEEVKIDPNPDSGDVFKVGSKKKGGGWEDVLSLSKTAILKLANAAGLIWNWNETRVVVANRDYVLYQAVGAIRKPSGEWIPVKATKEIDLSVIEEEVHESNLKKARDMDPKKLDGLTQEQWAKNQTKSNMIQWRKNKLMRAETGALLRVVRALLTIKHQYSPVELQHPFIVPRVDFSPDYNDPTVKNMMLEYGVKATTELFGAATGAQQGLPPAQAVSEAMGGASAAFESSNMGEIIDAGNGGDDGVMEEIPPDYMPDEMPPEDLFGGGAQPGEFTCSSCGASISEKVASFSSNKIGRPLCMRCQKEECGQ
;
A
#
# COMPACT_ATOMS: atom_id res chain seq x y z
N MET A 1 5.66 2.88 44.95
CA MET A 1 5.41 3.96 43.98
C MET A 1 6.20 3.61 42.75
N ALA A 2 5.55 3.14 41.68
CA ALA A 2 6.26 2.80 40.45
C ALA A 2 6.61 4.11 39.73
N GLU A 3 7.90 4.35 39.49
CA GLU A 3 8.35 5.44 38.62
C GLU A 3 7.73 5.22 37.23
N ASN A 4 6.83 6.11 36.83
CA ASN A 4 6.31 6.13 35.48
C ASN A 4 7.47 6.49 34.54
N ALA A 5 7.99 5.50 33.82
CA ALA A 5 9.06 5.72 32.86
C ALA A 5 8.52 6.56 31.71
N VAL A 6 8.97 7.82 31.61
CA VAL A 6 8.72 8.67 30.45
C VAL A 6 9.66 8.21 29.35
N VAL A 7 9.12 7.54 28.32
CA VAL A 7 9.92 7.20 27.14
C VAL A 7 9.92 8.43 26.23
N SER A 8 11.07 9.10 26.13
CA SER A 8 11.25 10.21 25.19
C SER A 8 11.37 9.67 23.76
N MET A 9 10.51 10.17 22.88
CA MET A 9 10.57 9.89 21.44
C MET A 9 11.60 10.76 20.71
N ASP A 10 12.34 11.62 21.42
CA ASP A 10 13.29 12.56 20.82
C ASP A 10 14.45 11.82 20.12
N GLN A 11 14.78 10.61 20.56
CA GLN A 11 15.79 9.76 19.91
C GLN A 11 15.41 9.40 18.46
N TYR A 12 14.11 9.33 18.15
CA TYR A 12 13.59 9.03 16.82
C TYR A 12 13.34 10.30 15.98
N ARG A 13 13.39 11.50 16.57
CA ARG A 13 13.18 12.79 15.87
C ARG A 13 14.43 13.36 15.19
N ASN A 14 15.62 12.78 15.40
CA ASN A 14 16.90 13.28 14.88
C ASN A 14 17.10 13.12 13.35
N GLY A 15 16.03 13.28 12.55
CA GLY A 15 16.08 13.31 11.09
C GLY A 15 16.26 11.95 10.40
N ARG A 16 16.34 10.85 11.17
CA ARG A 16 16.57 9.49 10.63
C ARG A 16 15.29 8.66 10.44
N TYR A 17 14.14 9.15 10.85
CA TYR A 17 12.89 8.39 10.87
C TYR A 17 11.69 9.27 10.52
N ASN A 18 10.69 8.67 9.85
CA ASN A 18 9.41 9.30 9.58
C ASN A 18 8.42 8.95 10.70
N LEU A 19 8.16 9.89 11.62
CA LEU A 19 7.27 9.66 12.76
C LEU A 19 5.80 9.91 12.36
N LEU A 20 4.96 8.89 12.48
CA LEU A 20 3.55 8.93 12.05
C LEU A 20 2.55 9.43 13.11
N VAL A 21 3.02 9.75 14.32
CA VAL A 21 2.16 10.29 15.39
C VAL A 21 2.79 11.57 15.94
N PRO A 22 2.05 12.70 16.04
CA PRO A 22 2.60 13.98 16.47
C PRO A 22 2.97 14.06 17.96
N THR A 23 2.88 12.96 18.70
CA THR A 23 3.11 12.94 20.15
C THR A 23 4.61 12.93 20.47
N SER A 24 5.08 13.96 21.17
CA SER A 24 6.51 14.14 21.50
C SER A 24 6.91 13.40 22.79
N GLN A 25 5.96 13.19 23.70
CA GLN A 25 6.19 12.52 24.97
C GLN A 25 5.07 11.52 25.22
N VAL A 26 5.44 10.29 25.51
CA VAL A 26 4.49 9.24 25.91
C VAL A 26 4.75 8.93 27.38
N GLN A 27 3.76 9.21 28.21
CA GLN A 27 3.76 8.72 29.59
C GLN A 27 3.25 7.29 29.61
N GLN A 28 3.96 6.42 30.32
CA GLN A 28 3.49 5.07 30.57
C GLN A 28 2.15 5.12 31.32
N ILE A 29 1.09 4.65 30.67
CA ILE A 29 -0.29 4.73 31.21
C ILE A 29 -0.45 3.85 32.44
N SER A 30 0.19 2.68 32.43
CA SER A 30 0.13 1.71 33.53
C SER A 30 1.34 0.76 33.48
N PRO A 31 1.71 0.15 34.62
CA PRO A 31 2.77 -0.87 34.67
C PRO A 31 2.52 -2.09 33.77
N PHE A 32 1.27 -2.34 33.39
CA PHE A 32 0.87 -3.48 32.56
C PHE A 32 0.97 -3.22 31.06
N HIS A 33 1.18 -1.97 30.65
CA HIS A 33 1.28 -1.60 29.25
C HIS A 33 2.70 -1.16 28.95
N LYS A 34 3.32 -1.78 27.95
CA LYS A 34 4.63 -1.40 27.43
C LYS A 34 4.46 -0.76 26.07
N MET A 35 5.18 0.33 25.85
CA MET A 35 5.25 0.93 24.54
C MET A 35 6.19 0.10 23.67
N ARG A 36 5.69 -0.34 22.52
CA ARG A 36 6.47 -0.94 21.46
C ARG A 36 6.58 0.05 20.32
N VAL A 37 7.76 0.14 19.73
CA VAL A 37 8.00 0.92 18.53
C VAL A 37 8.16 -0.07 17.39
N GLU A 38 7.28 0.00 16.40
CA GLU A 38 7.38 -0.82 15.19
C GLU A 38 8.00 0.00 14.07
N GLU A 39 9.09 -0.51 13.51
CA GLU A 39 9.80 0.09 12.39
C GLU A 39 9.33 -0.55 11.09
N VAL A 40 8.72 0.25 10.23
CA VAL A 40 8.21 -0.18 8.92
C VAL A 40 9.09 0.45 7.84
N LYS A 41 9.88 -0.38 7.17
CA LYS A 41 10.66 0.03 6.00
C LYS A 41 9.77 -0.03 4.75
N ILE A 42 9.83 1.02 3.96
CA ILE A 42 9.14 1.12 2.67
C ILE A 42 10.21 1.24 1.60
N ASP A 43 10.14 0.41 0.56
CA ASP A 43 11.13 0.44 -0.50
C ASP A 43 10.87 1.63 -1.44
N PRO A 44 11.87 2.49 -1.69
CA PRO A 44 11.71 3.69 -2.51
C PRO A 44 11.72 3.39 -4.01
N ASN A 45 11.89 2.12 -4.42
CA ASN A 45 11.89 1.74 -5.82
C ASN A 45 10.45 1.63 -6.36
N PRO A 46 10.08 2.37 -7.43
CA PRO A 46 8.78 2.25 -8.08
C PRO A 46 8.42 0.83 -8.53
N ASP A 47 9.42 0.01 -8.90
CA ASP A 47 9.17 -1.37 -9.37
C ASP A 47 8.73 -2.31 -8.24
N SER A 48 8.99 -1.94 -6.98
CA SER A 48 8.63 -2.77 -5.82
C SER A 48 7.14 -2.70 -5.48
N GLY A 49 6.38 -1.79 -6.11
CA GLY A 49 4.93 -1.61 -5.90
C GLY A 49 4.55 -0.89 -4.60
N ASP A 50 5.52 -0.53 -3.75
CA ASP A 50 5.29 0.20 -2.49
C ASP A 50 5.15 1.72 -2.71
N VAL A 51 5.75 2.24 -3.78
CA VAL A 51 5.70 3.66 -4.13
C VAL A 51 5.42 3.83 -5.61
N PHE A 52 4.80 4.94 -5.98
CA PHE A 52 4.60 5.32 -7.37
C PHE A 52 5.05 6.77 -7.61
N LYS A 53 5.58 7.03 -8.80
CA LYS A 53 6.05 8.37 -9.19
C LYS A 53 4.86 9.24 -9.59
N VAL A 54 4.75 10.41 -8.95
CA VAL A 54 3.65 11.36 -9.14
C VAL A 54 4.06 12.55 -10.01
N GLY A 55 5.35 12.85 -10.05
CA GLY A 55 5.91 13.95 -10.82
C GLY A 55 7.37 14.20 -10.47
N SER A 56 7.90 15.33 -10.93
CA SER A 56 9.25 15.78 -10.62
C SER A 56 9.19 17.24 -10.20
N LYS A 57 9.84 17.60 -9.10
CA LYS A 57 9.91 18.97 -8.60
C LYS A 57 11.31 19.53 -8.84
N LYS A 58 11.37 20.72 -9.43
CA LYS A 58 12.64 21.43 -9.62
C LYS A 58 13.10 22.00 -8.29
N LYS A 59 14.20 21.49 -7.75
CA LYS A 59 14.79 21.94 -6.48
C LYS A 59 16.28 22.14 -6.70
N GLY A 60 16.74 23.40 -6.66
CA GLY A 60 18.15 23.77 -6.80
C GLY A 60 18.84 23.18 -8.04
N GLY A 61 18.60 23.73 -9.23
CA GLY A 61 19.30 23.33 -10.48
C GLY A 61 19.00 21.92 -11.00
N GLY A 62 18.49 21.01 -10.17
CA GLY A 62 18.12 19.64 -10.52
C GLY A 62 16.63 19.36 -10.42
N TRP A 63 16.22 18.25 -11.03
CA TRP A 63 14.88 17.67 -10.91
C TRP A 63 14.92 16.56 -9.87
N GLU A 64 14.13 16.68 -8.81
CA GLU A 64 13.93 15.62 -7.82
C GLU A 64 12.60 14.92 -8.10
N ASP A 65 12.63 13.59 -8.12
CA ASP A 65 11.41 12.79 -8.26
C ASP A 65 10.53 12.94 -7.02
N VAL A 66 9.22 13.01 -7.25
CA VAL A 66 8.20 13.04 -6.21
C VAL A 66 7.49 11.71 -6.21
N LEU A 67 7.54 11.02 -5.07
CA LEU A 67 6.97 9.70 -4.87
C LEU A 67 5.76 9.77 -3.93
N SER A 68 4.74 8.95 -4.19
CA SER A 68 3.61 8.75 -3.28
C SER A 68 3.58 7.29 -2.84
N LEU A 69 3.08 7.08 -1.62
CA LEU A 69 2.88 5.73 -1.08
C LEU A 69 1.69 5.09 -1.77
N SER A 70 1.87 3.84 -2.22
CA SER A 70 0.81 3.03 -2.79
C SER A 70 -0.15 2.50 -1.72
N LYS A 71 -1.27 1.93 -2.16
CA LYS A 71 -2.19 1.17 -1.30
C LYS A 71 -1.48 0.13 -0.42
N THR A 72 -0.53 -0.64 -0.96
CA THR A 72 0.15 -1.71 -0.21
C THR A 72 1.00 -1.13 0.93
N ALA A 73 1.76 -0.07 0.65
CA ALA A 73 2.56 0.63 1.64
C ALA A 73 1.70 1.22 2.77
N ILE A 74 0.58 1.85 2.42
CA ILE A 74 -0.33 2.44 3.41
C ILE A 74 -0.98 1.35 4.29
N LEU A 75 -1.32 0.19 3.71
CA LEU A 75 -1.85 -0.94 4.47
C LEU A 75 -0.81 -1.58 5.39
N LYS A 76 0.46 -1.67 4.98
CA LYS A 76 1.56 -2.09 5.86
C LYS A 76 1.64 -1.18 7.09
N LEU A 77 1.58 0.13 6.89
CA LEU A 77 1.56 1.11 7.99
C LEU A 77 0.32 0.99 8.88
N ALA A 78 -0.86 0.78 8.28
CA ALA A 78 -2.10 0.59 9.03
C ALA A 78 -2.05 -0.66 9.93
N ASN A 79 -1.50 -1.76 9.41
CA ASN A 79 -1.34 -3.01 10.15
C ASN A 79 -0.37 -2.85 11.32
N ALA A 80 0.78 -2.18 11.09
CA ALA A 80 1.73 -1.85 12.16
C ALA A 80 1.07 -0.95 13.23
N ALA A 81 0.24 0.00 12.82
CA ALA A 81 -0.50 0.87 13.74
C ALA A 81 -1.59 0.18 14.55
N GLY A 82 -1.99 -1.03 14.16
CA GLY A 82 -3.08 -1.75 14.84
C GLY A 82 -4.42 -1.09 14.61
N LEU A 83 -4.63 -0.58 13.39
CA LEU A 83 -5.89 0.04 13.00
C LEU A 83 -7.01 -0.99 12.99
N ILE A 84 -8.13 -0.64 13.64
CA ILE A 84 -9.33 -1.47 13.67
C ILE A 84 -10.43 -0.77 12.88
N TRP A 85 -11.07 -1.53 11.98
CA TRP A 85 -12.22 -1.07 11.21
C TRP A 85 -13.52 -1.34 11.97
N ASN A 86 -14.41 -0.36 11.98
CA ASN A 86 -15.79 -0.59 12.40
C ASN A 86 -16.53 -1.23 11.22
N TRP A 87 -16.75 -2.55 11.28
CA TRP A 87 -17.41 -3.32 10.23
C TRP A 87 -18.88 -2.92 10.01
N ASN A 88 -19.55 -2.35 11.02
CA ASN A 88 -20.95 -1.93 10.92
C ASN A 88 -21.09 -0.58 10.21
N GLU A 89 -20.14 0.33 10.42
CA GLU A 89 -20.17 1.69 9.87
C GLU A 89 -19.38 1.89 8.59
N THR A 90 -18.46 0.97 8.28
CA THR A 90 -17.71 0.93 7.03
C THR A 90 -18.56 0.25 5.97
N ARG A 91 -19.28 1.07 5.18
CA ARG A 91 -20.26 0.59 4.21
C ARG A 91 -20.54 1.61 3.11
N VAL A 92 -21.18 1.12 2.05
CA VAL A 92 -21.80 1.97 1.03
C VAL A 92 -22.96 2.75 1.66
N VAL A 93 -22.96 4.07 1.50
CA VAL A 93 -24.05 4.94 1.96
C VAL A 93 -25.08 5.12 0.85
N VAL A 94 -24.62 5.37 -0.38
CA VAL A 94 -25.46 5.53 -1.57
C VAL A 94 -24.78 4.84 -2.74
N ALA A 95 -25.53 4.03 -3.49
CA ALA A 95 -25.08 3.46 -4.76
C ALA A 95 -26.18 3.57 -5.81
N ASN A 96 -25.94 4.46 -6.76
CA ASN A 96 -26.74 4.65 -7.96
C ASN A 96 -25.94 4.21 -9.19
N ARG A 97 -26.58 4.26 -10.37
CA ARG A 97 -25.92 3.97 -11.65
C ARG A 97 -24.70 4.86 -11.86
N ASP A 98 -24.84 6.15 -11.62
CA ASP A 98 -23.82 7.15 -11.94
C ASP A 98 -23.15 7.76 -10.70
N TYR A 99 -23.72 7.57 -9.51
CA TYR A 99 -23.19 8.14 -8.27
C TYR A 99 -22.94 7.06 -7.21
N VAL A 100 -21.79 7.12 -6.54
CA VAL A 100 -21.45 6.23 -5.41
C VAL A 100 -20.86 7.06 -4.27
N LEU A 101 -21.37 6.84 -3.06
CA LEU A 101 -20.81 7.37 -1.82
C LEU A 101 -20.47 6.21 -0.89
N TYR A 102 -19.18 6.06 -0.58
CA TYR A 102 -18.69 5.08 0.37
C TYR A 102 -18.20 5.78 1.65
N GLN A 103 -18.50 5.19 2.79
CA GLN A 103 -18.05 5.65 4.10
C GLN A 103 -17.17 4.59 4.75
N ALA A 104 -16.03 5.02 5.28
CA ALA A 104 -15.15 4.19 6.10
C ALA A 104 -14.99 4.81 7.49
N VAL A 105 -14.98 3.96 8.51
CA VAL A 105 -14.74 4.35 9.91
C VAL A 105 -13.72 3.41 10.51
N GLY A 106 -12.58 3.98 10.93
CA GLY A 106 -11.49 3.24 11.54
C GLY A 106 -10.99 3.95 12.78
N ALA A 107 -10.35 3.20 13.67
CA ALA A 107 -9.77 3.75 14.89
C ALA A 107 -8.38 3.20 15.15
N ILE A 108 -7.52 4.05 15.72
CA ILE A 108 -6.23 3.63 16.31
C ILE A 108 -6.24 3.93 17.81
N ARG A 109 -5.44 3.18 18.56
CA ARG A 109 -5.21 3.44 19.97
C ARG A 109 -3.99 4.36 20.12
N LYS A 110 -4.17 5.54 20.72
CA LYS A 110 -3.06 6.45 21.03
C LYS A 110 -2.07 5.77 21.98
N PRO A 111 -0.83 6.29 22.05
CA PRO A 111 0.09 6.00 23.13
C PRO A 111 -0.45 6.30 24.54
N SER A 112 -1.50 7.11 24.67
CA SER A 112 -2.24 7.35 25.93
C SER A 112 -3.32 6.30 26.25
N GLY A 113 -3.55 5.34 25.35
CA GLY A 113 -4.55 4.26 25.51
C GLY A 113 -5.96 4.63 25.02
N GLU A 114 -6.19 5.90 24.68
CA GLU A 114 -7.44 6.43 24.13
C GLU A 114 -7.63 6.01 22.66
N TRP A 115 -8.86 5.66 22.28
CA TRP A 115 -9.22 5.42 20.87
C TRP A 115 -9.45 6.74 20.13
N ILE A 116 -8.83 6.90 18.96
CA ILE A 116 -9.17 7.96 18.00
C ILE A 116 -10.02 7.34 16.90
N PRO A 117 -11.34 7.50 16.92
CA PRO A 117 -12.16 7.18 15.76
C PRO A 117 -12.02 8.27 14.69
N VAL A 118 -11.82 7.87 13.44
CA VAL A 118 -11.88 8.75 12.27
C VAL A 118 -12.85 8.15 11.26
N LYS A 119 -13.72 9.03 10.74
CA LYS A 119 -14.64 8.74 9.66
C LYS A 119 -14.22 9.52 8.42
N ALA A 120 -14.15 8.84 7.28
CA ALA A 120 -13.96 9.49 5.99
C ALA A 120 -14.95 8.95 4.96
N THR A 121 -15.27 9.78 3.99
CA THR A 121 -16.12 9.42 2.86
C THR A 121 -15.38 9.63 1.56
N LYS A 122 -15.76 8.85 0.54
CA LYS A 122 -15.34 9.06 -0.85
C LYS A 122 -16.56 8.95 -1.74
N GLU A 123 -16.80 10.02 -2.49
CA GLU A 123 -17.81 10.08 -3.54
C GLU A 123 -17.16 9.95 -4.91
N ILE A 124 -17.90 9.34 -5.82
CA ILE A 124 -17.57 9.19 -7.24
C ILE A 124 -18.85 9.48 -8.01
N ASP A 125 -18.80 10.55 -8.81
CA ASP A 125 -19.83 10.89 -9.78
C ASP A 125 -19.28 10.63 -11.19
N LEU A 126 -19.87 9.65 -11.86
CA LEU A 126 -19.49 9.26 -13.21
C LEU A 126 -19.83 10.32 -14.26
N SER A 127 -20.81 11.19 -14.01
CA SER A 127 -21.17 12.25 -14.96
C SER A 127 -20.06 13.30 -15.06
N VAL A 128 -19.57 13.76 -13.91
CA VAL A 128 -18.43 14.69 -13.81
C VAL A 128 -17.16 14.05 -14.40
N ILE A 129 -16.89 12.78 -14.07
CA ILE A 129 -15.72 12.07 -14.60
C ILE A 129 -15.81 11.91 -16.11
N GLU A 130 -17.00 11.65 -16.66
CA GLU A 130 -17.19 11.53 -18.11
C GLU A 130 -16.85 12.85 -18.82
N GLU A 131 -17.29 13.98 -18.27
CA GLU A 131 -16.98 15.32 -18.80
C GLU A 131 -15.48 15.63 -18.73
N GLU A 132 -14.84 15.42 -17.57
CA GLU A 132 -13.40 15.65 -17.38
C GLU A 132 -12.54 14.79 -18.32
N VAL A 133 -12.86 13.50 -18.42
CA VAL A 133 -12.15 12.56 -19.30
C VAL A 133 -12.38 12.94 -20.77
N HIS A 134 -13.59 13.38 -21.13
CA HIS A 134 -13.89 13.82 -22.48
C HIS A 134 -13.08 15.05 -22.87
N GLU A 135 -13.04 16.08 -22.01
CA GLU A 135 -12.25 17.29 -22.24
C GLU A 135 -10.74 16.99 -22.34
N SER A 136 -10.22 16.13 -21.46
CA SER A 136 -8.83 15.70 -21.49
C SER A 136 -8.49 14.98 -22.80
N ASN A 137 -9.37 14.09 -23.26
CA ASN A 137 -9.20 13.39 -24.53
C ASN A 137 -9.32 14.34 -25.73
N LEU A 138 -10.19 15.35 -25.66
CA LEU A 138 -10.30 16.38 -26.70
C LEU A 138 -9.02 17.21 -26.82
N LYS A 139 -8.43 17.62 -25.69
CA LYS A 139 -7.13 18.33 -25.69
C LYS A 139 -6.05 17.46 -26.33
N LYS A 140 -5.93 16.20 -25.93
CA LYS A 140 -4.99 15.24 -26.54
C LYS A 140 -5.25 15.03 -28.04
N ALA A 141 -6.51 14.98 -28.46
CA ALA A 141 -6.87 14.83 -29.87
C ALA A 141 -6.48 16.03 -30.73
N ARG A 142 -6.44 17.24 -30.16
CA ARG A 142 -5.97 18.45 -30.85
C ARG A 142 -4.46 18.48 -31.00
N ASP A 143 -3.74 18.00 -29.99
CA ASP A 143 -2.28 18.01 -29.95
C ASP A 143 -1.65 16.82 -30.70
N MET A 144 -2.45 15.81 -31.07
CA MET A 144 -1.97 14.62 -31.77
C MET A 144 -1.92 14.79 -33.29
N ASP A 145 -0.93 14.14 -33.91
CA ASP A 145 -0.79 14.05 -35.35
C ASP A 145 -2.00 13.34 -36.00
N PRO A 146 -2.47 13.81 -37.18
CA PRO A 146 -3.56 13.19 -37.95
C PRO A 146 -3.38 11.69 -38.24
N LYS A 147 -2.14 11.19 -38.26
CA LYS A 147 -1.84 9.77 -38.48
C LYS A 147 -2.22 8.87 -37.31
N LYS A 148 -2.25 9.40 -36.07
CA LYS A 148 -2.61 8.64 -34.85
C LYS A 148 -4.12 8.62 -34.59
N LEU A 149 -4.88 9.39 -35.37
CA LEU A 149 -6.34 9.49 -35.28
C LEU A 149 -7.05 8.36 -36.05
N ASP A 150 -6.32 7.42 -36.67
CA ASP A 150 -6.86 6.26 -37.41
C ASP A 150 -7.96 6.64 -38.42
N GLY A 151 -7.87 7.84 -39.02
CA GLY A 151 -8.86 8.37 -39.96
C GLY A 151 -10.19 8.82 -39.34
N LEU A 152 -10.32 8.80 -38.01
CA LEU A 152 -11.47 9.37 -37.29
C LEU A 152 -11.31 10.87 -37.10
N THR A 153 -12.44 11.58 -36.96
CA THR A 153 -12.41 12.98 -36.52
C THR A 153 -11.95 13.06 -35.07
N GLN A 154 -11.33 14.19 -34.69
CA GLN A 154 -10.84 14.43 -33.32
C GLN A 154 -11.93 14.20 -32.27
N GLU A 155 -13.17 14.62 -32.55
CA GLU A 155 -14.32 14.42 -31.67
C GLU A 155 -14.74 12.95 -31.57
N GLN A 156 -14.70 12.20 -32.67
CA GLN A 156 -15.07 10.78 -32.68
C GLN A 156 -14.04 9.95 -31.92
N TRP A 157 -12.75 10.25 -32.11
CA TRP A 157 -11.67 9.62 -31.36
C TRP A 157 -11.84 9.87 -29.85
N ALA A 158 -12.04 11.14 -29.46
CA ALA A 158 -12.22 11.49 -28.06
C ALA A 158 -13.46 10.82 -27.44
N LYS A 159 -14.57 10.74 -28.17
CA LYS A 159 -15.78 10.02 -27.72
C LYS A 159 -15.53 8.52 -27.53
N ASN A 160 -14.82 7.88 -28.46
CA ASN A 160 -14.51 6.45 -28.36
C ASN A 160 -13.58 6.15 -27.17
N GLN A 161 -12.54 6.97 -26.99
CA GLN A 161 -11.63 6.82 -25.86
C GLN A 161 -12.32 7.05 -24.52
N THR A 162 -13.20 8.05 -24.46
CA THR A 162 -14.02 8.33 -23.27
C THR A 162 -14.92 7.15 -22.94
N LYS A 163 -15.61 6.56 -23.93
CA LYS A 163 -16.43 5.35 -23.71
C LYS A 163 -15.64 4.19 -23.13
N SER A 164 -14.45 3.90 -23.66
CA SER A 164 -13.57 2.84 -23.15
C SER A 164 -13.18 3.08 -21.69
N ASN A 165 -12.80 4.32 -21.35
CA ASN A 165 -12.50 4.71 -19.97
C ASN A 165 -13.73 4.57 -19.06
N MET A 166 -14.89 5.02 -19.51
CA MET A 166 -16.13 4.96 -18.74
C MET A 166 -16.59 3.52 -18.46
N ILE A 167 -16.29 2.56 -19.35
CA ILE A 167 -16.55 1.13 -19.08
C ILE A 167 -15.72 0.66 -17.88
N GLN A 168 -14.44 1.02 -17.82
CA GLN A 168 -13.58 0.65 -16.68
C GLN A 168 -14.04 1.29 -15.38
N TRP A 169 -14.45 2.57 -15.44
CA TRP A 169 -15.03 3.26 -14.30
C TRP A 169 -16.31 2.60 -13.81
N ARG A 170 -17.23 2.26 -14.72
CA ARG A 170 -18.50 1.61 -14.36
C ARG A 170 -18.28 0.24 -13.73
N LYS A 171 -17.28 -0.53 -14.20
CA LYS A 171 -16.90 -1.82 -13.60
C LYS A 171 -16.34 -1.66 -12.18
N ASN A 172 -15.44 -0.68 -11.98
CA ASN A 172 -14.62 -0.59 -10.77
C ASN A 172 -15.04 0.53 -9.78
N LYS A 173 -16.12 1.27 -10.03
CA LYS A 173 -16.52 2.42 -9.20
C LYS A 173 -16.67 2.10 -7.71
N LEU A 174 -17.26 0.95 -7.38
CA LEU A 174 -17.47 0.56 -5.98
C LEU A 174 -16.14 0.27 -5.29
N MET A 175 -15.28 -0.54 -5.94
CA MET A 175 -13.94 -0.87 -5.43
C MET A 175 -13.05 0.36 -5.28
N ARG A 176 -13.16 1.31 -6.21
CA ARG A 176 -12.44 2.60 -6.16
C ARG A 176 -12.94 3.50 -5.04
N ALA A 177 -14.26 3.60 -4.85
CA ALA A 177 -14.85 4.39 -3.77
C ALA A 177 -14.48 3.81 -2.39
N GLU A 178 -14.56 2.49 -2.24
CA GLU A 178 -14.18 1.77 -1.02
C GLU A 178 -12.69 1.98 -0.70
N THR A 179 -11.80 1.67 -1.65
CA THR A 179 -10.36 1.84 -1.45
C THR A 179 -10.02 3.29 -1.13
N GLY A 180 -10.61 4.25 -1.83
CA GLY A 180 -10.39 5.68 -1.57
C GLY A 180 -10.84 6.12 -0.18
N ALA A 181 -11.99 5.65 0.30
CA ALA A 181 -12.49 5.98 1.63
C ALA A 181 -11.60 5.37 2.73
N LEU A 182 -11.21 4.09 2.60
CA LEU A 182 -10.31 3.42 3.52
C LEU A 182 -8.96 4.13 3.61
N LEU A 183 -8.33 4.44 2.48
CA LEU A 183 -7.03 5.13 2.46
C LEU A 183 -7.13 6.54 3.04
N ARG A 184 -8.25 7.26 2.88
CA ARG A 184 -8.48 8.56 3.54
C ARG A 184 -8.47 8.43 5.07
N VAL A 185 -9.12 7.40 5.62
CA VAL A 185 -9.10 7.14 7.07
C VAL A 185 -7.69 6.84 7.56
N VAL A 186 -6.95 5.95 6.88
CA VAL A 186 -5.57 5.61 7.28
C VAL A 186 -4.66 6.83 7.24
N ARG A 187 -4.72 7.62 6.16
CA ARG A 187 -3.90 8.84 6.01
C ARG A 187 -4.23 9.88 7.09
N ALA A 188 -5.50 10.03 7.46
CA ALA A 188 -5.92 10.93 8.53
C ALA A 188 -5.48 10.46 9.93
N LEU A 189 -5.54 9.15 10.21
CA LEU A 189 -5.14 8.58 11.50
C LEU A 189 -3.62 8.63 11.71
N LEU A 190 -2.85 8.33 10.66
CA LEU A 190 -1.38 8.25 10.70
C LEU A 190 -0.68 9.53 10.25
N THR A 191 -1.43 10.59 9.96
CA THR A 191 -0.89 11.90 9.50
C THR A 191 0.14 11.74 8.37
N ILE A 192 -0.14 10.83 7.43
CA ILE A 192 0.80 10.48 6.35
C ILE A 192 0.78 11.62 5.32
N LYS A 193 1.97 12.15 5.00
CA LYS A 193 2.15 13.13 3.92
C LYS A 193 1.80 12.49 2.57
N HIS A 194 1.21 13.25 1.66
CA HIS A 194 0.85 12.75 0.32
C HIS A 194 2.09 12.48 -0.56
N GLN A 195 3.14 13.26 -0.42
CA GLN A 195 4.29 13.25 -1.33
C GLN A 195 5.59 13.18 -0.53
N TYR A 196 6.48 12.28 -0.92
CA TYR A 196 7.80 12.12 -0.33
C TYR A 196 8.90 12.27 -1.39
N SER A 197 10.06 12.74 -0.95
CA SER A 197 11.27 12.61 -1.75
C SER A 197 11.87 11.19 -1.61
N PRO A 198 12.65 10.71 -2.59
CA PRO A 198 13.35 9.42 -2.48
C PRO A 198 14.26 9.35 -1.24
N VAL A 199 14.85 10.49 -0.85
CA VAL A 199 15.71 10.59 0.35
C VAL A 199 14.89 10.48 1.63
N GLU A 200 13.68 11.06 1.67
CA GLU A 200 12.77 10.92 2.82
C GLU A 200 12.31 9.47 3.01
N LEU A 201 12.04 8.73 1.92
CA LEU A 201 11.56 7.34 1.97
C LEU A 201 12.61 6.31 2.36
N GLN A 202 13.91 6.64 2.22
CA GLN A 202 14.97 5.78 2.76
C GLN A 202 14.92 5.68 4.29
N HIS A 203 14.33 6.68 4.95
CA HIS A 203 14.13 6.66 6.38
C HIS A 203 12.90 5.82 6.74
N PRO A 204 13.04 4.84 7.63
CA PRO A 204 11.95 3.96 7.96
C PRO A 204 10.88 4.70 8.78
N PHE A 205 9.65 4.23 8.66
CA PHE A 205 8.50 4.77 9.36
C PHE A 205 8.41 4.19 10.75
N ILE A 206 8.18 5.06 11.73
CA ILE A 206 8.07 4.66 13.12
C ILE A 206 6.63 4.77 13.56
N VAL A 207 6.09 3.63 13.99
CA VAL A 207 4.72 3.49 14.48
C VAL A 207 4.76 3.14 15.97
N PRO A 208 4.43 4.08 16.86
CA PRO A 208 4.35 3.79 18.28
C PRO A 208 3.03 3.07 18.61
N ARG A 209 3.14 1.91 19.25
CA ARG A 209 2.02 1.10 19.74
C ARG A 209 2.12 0.88 21.24
N VAL A 210 0.96 0.74 21.88
CA VAL A 210 0.87 0.31 23.29
C VAL A 210 0.34 -1.11 23.34
N ASP A 211 1.21 -2.04 23.73
CA ASP A 211 0.85 -3.43 23.94
C ASP A 211 0.62 -3.71 25.42
N PHE A 212 -0.35 -4.57 25.72
CA PHE A 212 -0.49 -5.14 27.06
C PHE A 212 0.62 -6.17 27.26
N SER A 213 1.59 -5.83 28.10
CA SER A 213 2.74 -6.69 28.42
C SER A 213 3.04 -6.53 29.90
N PRO A 214 2.25 -7.20 30.76
CA PRO A 214 2.46 -7.17 32.20
C PRO A 214 3.79 -7.83 32.54
N ASP A 215 4.44 -7.38 33.61
CA ASP A 215 5.64 -8.06 34.08
C ASP A 215 5.25 -9.39 34.76
N TYR A 216 5.47 -10.49 34.04
CA TYR A 216 5.17 -11.83 34.51
C TYR A 216 6.14 -12.34 35.59
N ASN A 217 7.23 -11.60 35.86
CA ASN A 217 8.18 -11.95 36.92
C ASN A 217 7.62 -11.61 38.31
N ASP A 218 6.66 -10.69 38.40
CA ASP A 218 6.00 -10.40 39.67
C ASP A 218 4.93 -11.48 39.98
N PRO A 219 5.05 -12.24 41.09
CA PRO A 219 4.08 -13.25 41.46
C PRO A 219 2.67 -12.69 41.67
N THR A 220 2.54 -11.43 42.08
CA THR A 220 1.24 -10.78 42.29
C THR A 220 0.52 -10.54 40.96
N VAL A 221 1.23 -10.07 39.94
CA VAL A 221 0.69 -9.84 38.59
C VAL A 221 0.31 -11.16 37.92
N LYS A 222 1.13 -12.20 38.09
CA LYS A 222 0.84 -13.55 37.59
C LYS A 222 -0.43 -14.12 38.22
N ASN A 223 -0.59 -14.00 39.53
CA ASN A 223 -1.78 -14.48 40.24
C ASN A 223 -3.05 -13.73 39.81
N MET A 224 -2.98 -12.38 39.70
CA MET A 224 -4.12 -11.60 39.20
C MET A 224 -4.49 -12.00 37.76
N MET A 225 -3.49 -12.17 36.88
CA MET A 225 -3.74 -12.54 35.48
C MET A 225 -4.37 -13.93 35.36
N LEU A 226 -3.94 -14.90 36.18
CA LEU A 226 -4.55 -16.22 36.24
C LEU A 226 -5.99 -16.17 36.74
N GLU A 227 -6.27 -15.37 37.78
CA GLU A 227 -7.62 -15.22 38.31
C GLU A 227 -8.57 -14.56 37.29
N TYR A 228 -8.14 -13.45 36.68
CA TYR A 228 -8.92 -12.80 35.62
C TYR A 228 -9.04 -13.66 34.36
N GLY A 229 -8.01 -14.46 34.03
CA GLY A 229 -8.06 -15.42 32.93
C GLY A 229 -9.09 -16.52 33.15
N VAL A 230 -9.17 -17.09 34.36
CA VAL A 230 -10.20 -18.07 34.72
C VAL A 230 -11.60 -17.44 34.68
N LYS A 231 -11.77 -16.20 35.15
CA LYS A 231 -13.06 -15.49 35.06
C LYS A 231 -13.47 -15.22 33.60
N ALA A 232 -12.58 -14.66 32.79
CA ALA A 232 -12.85 -14.33 31.39
C ALA A 232 -13.15 -15.58 30.54
N THR A 233 -12.43 -16.68 30.78
CA THR A 233 -12.72 -17.97 30.12
C THR A 233 -14.07 -18.53 30.53
N THR A 234 -14.43 -18.43 31.82
CA THR A 234 -15.74 -18.82 32.32
C THR A 234 -16.87 -17.96 31.73
N GLU A 235 -16.64 -16.66 31.50
CA GLU A 235 -17.61 -15.76 30.88
C GLU A 235 -17.78 -16.01 29.37
N LEU A 236 -16.68 -16.24 28.65
CA LEU A 236 -16.69 -16.42 27.19
C LEU A 236 -17.17 -17.81 26.76
N PHE A 237 -16.80 -18.85 27.49
CA PHE A 237 -17.10 -20.24 27.13
C PHE A 237 -18.17 -20.89 28.01
N GLY A 238 -18.67 -20.15 29.01
CA GLY A 238 -19.50 -20.71 30.08
C GLY A 238 -18.64 -21.51 31.07
N ALA A 239 -19.09 -21.61 32.33
CA ALA A 239 -18.54 -22.62 33.22
C ALA A 239 -18.77 -23.98 32.54
N ALA A 240 -17.71 -24.76 32.31
CA ALA A 240 -17.84 -26.12 31.82
C ALA A 240 -18.77 -26.89 32.77
N THR A 241 -20.05 -26.95 32.43
CA THR A 241 -21.02 -27.78 33.12
C THR A 241 -20.73 -29.21 32.71
N GLY A 242 -19.84 -29.84 33.47
CA GLY A 242 -19.62 -31.28 33.46
C GLY A 242 -18.23 -31.70 32.99
N ALA A 243 -17.26 -31.67 33.91
CA ALA A 243 -16.51 -32.87 34.30
C ALA A 243 -15.49 -32.53 35.41
N GLN A 244 -15.66 -33.24 36.53
CA GLN A 244 -14.65 -33.51 37.56
C GLN A 244 -14.16 -32.34 38.42
N GLN A 245 -14.97 -32.05 39.45
CA GLN A 245 -14.44 -31.67 40.75
C GLN A 245 -13.45 -32.75 41.23
N GLY A 246 -12.17 -32.40 41.43
CA GLY A 246 -11.27 -33.20 42.25
C GLY A 246 -9.85 -33.48 41.75
N LEU A 247 -9.26 -32.73 40.81
CA LEU A 247 -7.84 -32.91 40.44
C LEU A 247 -7.01 -31.63 40.61
N PRO A 248 -5.77 -31.73 41.12
CA PRO A 248 -4.89 -30.58 41.27
C PRO A 248 -4.50 -29.99 39.90
N PRO A 249 -4.25 -28.67 39.83
CA PRO A 249 -4.22 -27.87 38.59
C PRO A 249 -3.14 -28.25 37.57
N ALA A 250 -2.16 -29.09 37.92
CA ALA A 250 -1.10 -29.51 37.01
C ALA A 250 -1.55 -30.59 35.99
N GLN A 251 -2.56 -31.40 36.31
CA GLN A 251 -2.98 -32.53 35.45
C GLN A 251 -4.09 -32.15 34.46
N ALA A 252 -4.97 -31.21 34.83
CA ALA A 252 -6.05 -30.73 33.96
C ALA A 252 -5.53 -30.03 32.67
N VAL A 253 -4.34 -29.42 32.72
CA VAL A 253 -3.72 -28.74 31.56
C VAL A 253 -3.10 -29.76 30.58
N SER A 254 -2.61 -30.90 31.08
CA SER A 254 -2.00 -31.97 30.27
C SER A 254 -3.05 -32.70 29.41
N GLU A 255 -4.22 -32.99 29.97
CA GLU A 255 -5.27 -33.72 29.25
C GLU A 255 -6.01 -32.83 28.23
N ALA A 256 -6.14 -31.53 28.50
CA ALA A 256 -6.72 -30.57 27.56
C ALA A 256 -5.84 -30.36 26.30
N MET A 257 -4.51 -30.52 26.40
CA MET A 257 -3.61 -30.48 25.24
C MET A 257 -3.47 -31.84 24.52
N GLY A 258 -3.75 -32.96 25.18
CA GLY A 258 -3.66 -34.31 24.58
C GLY A 258 -4.87 -34.70 23.72
N GLY A 259 -6.07 -34.19 24.02
CA GLY A 259 -7.31 -34.57 23.35
C GLY A 259 -7.59 -33.86 22.01
N ALA A 260 -6.86 -32.79 21.67
CA ALA A 260 -7.11 -32.00 20.47
C ALA A 260 -6.37 -32.50 19.21
N SER A 261 -5.45 -33.47 19.34
CA SER A 261 -4.63 -33.94 18.20
C SER A 261 -5.27 -35.05 17.36
N ALA A 262 -6.40 -35.63 17.79
CA ALA A 262 -6.94 -36.87 17.19
C ALA A 262 -8.24 -36.70 16.36
N ALA A 263 -8.75 -35.48 16.16
CA ALA A 263 -10.06 -35.26 15.52
C ALA A 263 -10.02 -34.45 14.20
N PHE A 264 -8.84 -34.21 13.62
CA PHE A 264 -8.73 -33.49 12.33
C PHE A 264 -7.84 -34.24 11.34
N GLU A 265 -8.07 -35.54 11.15
CA GLU A 265 -7.59 -36.25 9.97
C GLU A 265 -8.73 -36.87 9.18
N SER A 266 -8.79 -36.44 7.92
CA SER A 266 -9.52 -37.02 6.78
C SER A 266 -11.04 -36.92 6.78
N SER A 267 -11.56 -35.93 6.05
CA SER A 267 -12.48 -36.18 4.90
C SER A 267 -13.04 -34.87 4.35
N ASN A 268 -12.38 -34.27 3.35
CA ASN A 268 -12.93 -34.01 2.01
C ASN A 268 -11.92 -33.20 1.18
N MET A 269 -11.11 -33.90 0.37
CA MET A 269 -10.43 -33.27 -0.77
C MET A 269 -11.45 -33.11 -1.89
N GLY A 270 -11.89 -31.87 -2.12
CA GLY A 270 -12.65 -31.46 -3.28
C GLY A 270 -11.91 -30.35 -4.01
N GLU A 271 -11.26 -30.73 -5.11
CA GLU A 271 -10.98 -29.92 -6.30
C GLU A 271 -10.48 -28.47 -6.10
N ILE A 272 -9.16 -28.33 -6.06
CA ILE A 272 -8.45 -27.06 -6.23
C ILE A 272 -8.59 -26.67 -7.71
N ILE A 273 -9.45 -25.70 -7.99
CA ILE A 273 -9.49 -25.04 -9.30
C ILE A 273 -8.30 -24.07 -9.33
N ASP A 274 -7.32 -24.42 -10.15
CA ASP A 274 -6.17 -23.60 -10.51
C ASP A 274 -6.65 -22.29 -11.16
N ALA A 275 -6.58 -21.20 -10.39
CA ALA A 275 -6.74 -19.84 -10.90
C ALA A 275 -5.36 -19.14 -10.94
N GLY A 276 -4.37 -19.84 -11.51
CA GLY A 276 -3.15 -19.22 -12.01
C GLY A 276 -3.43 -18.45 -13.31
N ASN A 277 -2.92 -17.22 -13.36
CA ASN A 277 -2.74 -16.38 -14.55
C ASN A 277 -3.92 -15.48 -14.98
N GLY A 278 -4.22 -14.48 -14.14
CA GLY A 278 -4.89 -13.24 -14.55
C GLY A 278 -3.88 -12.10 -14.52
N GLY A 279 -3.67 -11.44 -15.65
CA GLY A 279 -2.60 -10.48 -15.90
C GLY A 279 -2.63 -9.23 -15.03
N ASP A 280 -1.42 -8.67 -14.89
CA ASP A 280 -1.10 -7.25 -14.76
C ASP A 280 -2.29 -6.30 -15.01
N ASP A 281 -2.94 -5.89 -13.92
CA ASP A 281 -3.84 -4.74 -13.89
C ASP A 281 -3.16 -3.64 -13.06
N GLY A 282 -2.29 -2.87 -13.73
CA GLY A 282 -1.73 -1.63 -13.22
C GLY A 282 -2.85 -0.66 -12.78
N VAL A 283 -3.16 -0.68 -11.48
CA VAL A 283 -4.02 0.30 -10.85
C VAL A 283 -3.28 1.63 -10.82
N MET A 284 -3.55 2.49 -11.80
CA MET A 284 -3.22 3.91 -11.71
C MET A 284 -4.02 4.49 -10.53
N GLU A 285 -3.37 4.62 -9.38
CA GLU A 285 -3.89 5.30 -8.19
C GLU A 285 -4.00 6.79 -8.53
N GLU A 286 -5.23 7.32 -8.50
CA GLU A 286 -5.49 8.69 -8.91
C GLU A 286 -4.90 9.71 -7.95
N ILE A 287 -4.19 10.65 -8.56
CA ILE A 287 -3.78 11.92 -7.96
C ILE A 287 -5.06 12.74 -7.70
N PRO A 288 -5.28 13.29 -6.49
CA PRO A 288 -6.38 14.21 -6.23
C PRO A 288 -6.32 15.46 -7.14
N PRO A 289 -7.46 16.07 -7.51
CA PRO A 289 -7.53 17.13 -8.53
C PRO A 289 -6.88 18.48 -8.15
N ASP A 290 -6.17 18.60 -7.03
CA ASP A 290 -5.56 19.87 -6.59
C ASP A 290 -4.11 20.07 -7.06
N TYR A 291 -3.64 19.35 -8.09
CA TYR A 291 -2.31 19.58 -8.65
C TYR A 291 -2.33 19.47 -10.18
N MET A 292 -2.36 20.62 -10.86
CA MET A 292 -1.93 20.73 -12.25
C MET A 292 -0.43 21.05 -12.25
N PRO A 293 0.48 20.11 -12.52
CA PRO A 293 1.83 20.47 -12.92
C PRO A 293 1.79 20.93 -14.37
N ASP A 294 2.33 22.13 -14.60
CA ASP A 294 2.66 22.62 -15.93
C ASP A 294 3.49 21.60 -16.71
N GLU A 295 3.09 21.45 -17.98
CA GLU A 295 3.75 20.82 -19.14
C GLU A 295 5.09 20.10 -18.93
N MET A 296 5.10 18.79 -19.21
CA MET A 296 6.29 18.09 -19.74
C MET A 296 5.89 16.95 -20.70
N PRO A 297 6.73 16.64 -21.70
CA PRO A 297 6.34 15.96 -22.93
C PRO A 297 6.29 14.42 -22.79
N PRO A 298 5.52 13.72 -23.65
CA PRO A 298 5.32 12.29 -23.56
C PRO A 298 6.30 11.54 -24.46
N GLU A 299 7.43 11.10 -23.91
CA GLU A 299 8.12 9.92 -24.42
C GLU A 299 8.41 8.98 -23.25
N ASP A 300 8.27 7.67 -23.51
CA ASP A 300 8.52 6.53 -22.61
C ASP A 300 7.36 5.99 -21.74
N LEU A 301 6.16 5.84 -22.32
CA LEU A 301 5.10 4.95 -21.79
C LEU A 301 5.05 3.55 -22.46
N PHE A 302 6.01 3.22 -23.32
CA PHE A 302 6.11 1.89 -23.94
C PHE A 302 7.56 1.39 -23.94
N GLY A 303 8.02 0.90 -22.80
CA GLY A 303 9.32 0.25 -22.64
C GLY A 303 9.16 -1.09 -21.95
N GLY A 304 8.83 -2.15 -22.70
CA GLY A 304 8.92 -3.52 -22.20
C GLY A 304 10.34 -3.80 -21.71
N GLY A 305 10.45 -4.17 -20.43
CA GLY A 305 11.70 -4.54 -19.79
C GLY A 305 12.25 -5.83 -20.40
N ALA A 306 13.20 -5.70 -21.32
CA ALA A 306 14.12 -6.77 -21.68
C ALA A 306 15.32 -6.69 -20.72
N GLN A 307 15.67 -7.82 -20.10
CA GLN A 307 16.83 -7.91 -19.22
C GLN A 307 18.11 -7.55 -20.00
N PRO A 308 19.06 -6.80 -19.40
CA PRO A 308 20.30 -6.46 -20.08
C PRO A 308 21.19 -7.69 -20.21
N GLY A 309 21.11 -8.38 -21.35
CA GLY A 309 22.21 -9.21 -21.84
C GLY A 309 23.41 -8.32 -22.14
N GLU A 310 24.59 -8.63 -21.59
CA GLU A 310 25.85 -7.94 -21.88
C GLU A 310 26.27 -8.21 -23.33
N PHE A 311 25.74 -7.43 -24.28
CA PHE A 311 26.25 -7.43 -25.65
C PHE A 311 27.42 -6.46 -25.75
N THR A 312 28.53 -6.89 -26.35
CA THR A 312 29.72 -6.06 -26.56
C THR A 312 30.00 -5.89 -28.06
N CYS A 313 30.46 -4.69 -28.44
CA CYS A 313 30.83 -4.35 -29.80
C CYS A 313 32.10 -5.11 -30.22
N SER A 314 32.06 -5.83 -31.35
CA SER A 314 33.22 -6.59 -31.83
C SER A 314 34.40 -5.74 -32.32
N SER A 315 34.19 -4.44 -32.61
CA SER A 315 35.24 -3.55 -33.11
C SER A 315 35.90 -2.72 -32.00
N CYS A 316 35.13 -2.22 -31.02
CA CYS A 316 35.63 -1.31 -29.99
C CYS A 316 35.42 -1.80 -28.56
N GLY A 317 34.80 -2.97 -28.36
CA GLY A 317 34.57 -3.56 -27.03
C GLY A 317 33.53 -2.86 -26.16
N ALA A 318 32.88 -1.80 -26.66
CA ALA A 318 31.86 -1.06 -25.91
C ALA A 318 30.62 -1.92 -25.63
N SER A 319 30.02 -1.78 -24.44
CA SER A 319 28.72 -2.38 -24.12
C SER A 319 27.61 -1.75 -24.97
N ILE A 320 26.80 -2.59 -25.59
CA ILE A 320 25.70 -2.20 -26.49
C ILE A 320 24.40 -2.83 -25.99
N SER A 321 23.28 -2.14 -26.20
CA SER A 321 21.96 -2.69 -25.87
C SER A 321 21.55 -3.78 -26.87
N GLU A 322 20.68 -4.69 -26.45
CA GLU A 322 20.17 -5.79 -27.28
C GLU A 322 19.54 -5.29 -28.60
N LYS A 323 18.88 -4.13 -28.58
CA LYS A 323 18.33 -3.49 -29.79
C LYS A 323 19.41 -3.09 -30.80
N VAL A 324 20.55 -2.58 -30.33
CA VAL A 324 21.67 -2.16 -31.19
C VAL A 324 22.42 -3.39 -31.71
N ALA A 325 22.60 -4.41 -30.87
CA ALA A 325 23.22 -5.67 -31.24
C ALA A 325 22.40 -6.43 -32.31
N SER A 326 21.08 -6.56 -32.12
CA SER A 326 20.19 -7.22 -33.07
C SER A 326 20.09 -6.49 -34.41
N PHE A 327 20.00 -5.15 -34.40
CA PHE A 327 20.02 -4.36 -35.63
C PHE A 327 21.34 -4.53 -36.40
N SER A 328 22.48 -4.46 -35.72
CA SER A 328 23.79 -4.61 -36.33
C SER A 328 24.03 -6.01 -36.89
N SER A 329 23.62 -7.05 -36.17
CA SER A 329 23.70 -8.44 -36.63
C SER A 329 22.83 -8.67 -37.87
N ASN A 330 21.65 -8.07 -37.94
CA ASN A 330 20.76 -8.20 -39.10
C ASN A 330 21.24 -7.42 -40.34
N LYS A 331 21.88 -6.25 -40.16
CA LYS A 331 22.31 -5.38 -41.28
C LYS A 331 23.75 -5.65 -41.75
N ILE A 332 24.66 -5.94 -40.82
CA ILE A 332 26.12 -5.97 -41.04
C ILE A 332 26.70 -7.35 -40.69
N GLY A 333 25.90 -8.26 -40.11
CA GLY A 333 26.32 -9.63 -39.78
C GLY A 333 27.18 -9.75 -38.51
N ARG A 334 27.40 -8.66 -37.78
CA ARG A 334 28.16 -8.63 -36.51
C ARG A 334 27.63 -7.55 -35.55
N PRO A 335 27.74 -7.74 -34.22
CA PRO A 335 27.30 -6.76 -33.24
C PRO A 335 28.28 -5.58 -33.16
N LEU A 336 27.90 -4.42 -33.70
CA LEU A 336 28.66 -3.18 -33.67
C LEU A 336 27.87 -2.09 -32.93
N CYS A 337 28.57 -1.17 -32.29
CA CYS A 337 27.96 0.03 -31.71
C CYS A 337 27.59 1.05 -32.80
N MET A 338 26.72 1.99 -32.46
CA MET A 338 26.23 3.04 -33.38
C MET A 338 27.35 3.87 -34.05
N ARG A 339 28.54 3.97 -33.44
CA ARG A 339 29.70 4.68 -34.03
C ARG A 339 30.37 3.83 -35.12
N CYS A 340 30.71 2.59 -34.80
CA CYS A 340 31.33 1.66 -35.75
C CYS A 340 30.39 1.30 -36.92
N GLN A 341 29.07 1.32 -36.71
CA GLN A 341 28.09 1.16 -37.79
C GLN A 341 28.16 2.30 -38.82
N LYS A 342 28.42 3.54 -38.39
CA LYS A 342 28.53 4.69 -39.29
C LYS A 342 29.81 4.66 -40.11
N GLU A 343 30.92 4.27 -39.49
CA GLU A 343 32.21 4.13 -40.17
C GLU A 343 32.17 3.05 -41.26
N GLU A 344 31.44 1.95 -41.02
CA GLU A 344 31.29 0.85 -41.99
C GLU A 344 30.26 1.12 -43.09
N CYS A 345 29.18 1.85 -42.79
CA CYS A 345 28.16 2.18 -43.80
C CYS A 345 28.46 3.45 -44.61
N GLY A 346 29.58 4.14 -44.36
CA GLY A 346 30.03 5.27 -45.18
C GLY A 346 29.05 6.45 -45.22
N GLN A 347 28.57 6.89 -44.05
CA GLN A 347 27.82 8.15 -43.89
C GLN A 347 28.49 9.09 -42.90
#